data_AF-A0A9D4SPF0-F1
#
_entry.id   AF-A0A9D4SPF0-F1
#
_cell.length_a   1.000
_cell.length_b   1.000
_cell.length_c   1.000
_cell.angle_alpha   90.00
_cell.angle_beta   90.00
_cell.angle_gamma   90.00
#
_symmetry.space_group_name_H-M   'P 1'
#
loop_
_entity.id
_entity.type
_entity.pdbx_description
1 polymer ?
#
loop_
_entity_poly.entity_id
_entity_poly.type
_entity_poly.pdbx_seq_one_letter_code
_entity_poly.pdbx_strand_id
1 'polypeptide(L)'
;MGPAWSPALTIEGVLVSIQSMLNDYPYYNDPSYEKRERIPGEANRYNEYLRHETIRVAVCDQGEAALDATSDLPALFREKILERFVEAYDSYENSVKDKLRLTGQTLKDDFTFRKETECRYEVILSQLRRLRPRVKENSGVHI
;
A
#
# COMPACT_ATOMS: atom_id res chain seq x y z
N MET A 1 3.02 14.05 24.16
CA MET A 1 2.82 12.59 24.16
C MET A 1 1.34 12.34 23.95
N GLY A 2 0.98 11.37 23.11
CA GLY A 2 -0.42 10.98 22.90
C GLY A 2 -1.05 10.37 24.16
N PRO A 3 -2.36 10.08 24.14
CA PRO A 3 -3.04 9.45 25.28
C PRO A 3 -2.41 8.09 25.61
N ALA A 4 -2.24 7.81 26.90
CA ALA A 4 -1.73 6.52 27.36
C ALA A 4 -2.78 5.41 27.20
N TRP A 5 -2.32 4.16 27.20
CA TRP A 5 -3.23 3.01 27.25
C TRP A 5 -4.10 3.07 28.50
N SER A 6 -5.39 2.78 28.36
CA SER A 6 -6.30 2.56 29.48
C SER A 6 -7.17 1.32 29.21
N PRO A 7 -7.69 0.65 30.26
CA PRO A 7 -8.61 -0.48 30.08
C PRO A 7 -9.91 -0.14 29.35
N ALA A 8 -10.22 1.15 29.15
CA ALA A 8 -11.36 1.59 28.35
C ALA A 8 -11.11 1.46 26.83
N LEU A 9 -9.86 1.25 26.40
CA LEU A 9 -9.53 1.06 24.99
C LEU A 9 -9.86 -0.36 24.55
N THR A 10 -10.50 -0.47 23.39
CA THR A 10 -10.88 -1.74 22.78
C THR A 10 -9.97 -2.08 21.60
N ILE A 11 -9.94 -3.35 21.21
CA ILE A 11 -9.22 -3.79 19.99
C ILE A 11 -9.74 -3.01 18.76
N GLU A 12 -11.05 -2.81 18.67
CA GLU A 12 -11.67 -1.99 17.62
C GLU A 12 -11.11 -0.57 17.63
N GLY A 13 -11.06 0.09 18.79
CA GLY A 13 -10.51 1.44 18.91
C GLY A 13 -9.04 1.52 18.49
N VAL A 14 -8.25 0.48 18.79
CA VAL A 14 -6.85 0.38 18.33
C VAL A 14 -6.78 0.22 16.82
N LEU A 15 -7.59 -0.66 16.23
CA LEU A 15 -7.62 -0.88 14.77
C LEU A 15 -8.05 0.39 14.01
N VAL A 16 -9.08 1.09 14.51
CA VAL A 16 -9.51 2.39 13.97
C VAL A 16 -8.38 3.43 14.09
N SER A 17 -7.66 3.46 15.21
CA SER A 17 -6.52 4.38 15.39
C SER A 17 -5.41 4.11 14.38
N ILE A 18 -5.06 2.83 14.15
CA ILE A 18 -4.08 2.44 13.13
C ILE A 18 -4.55 2.86 11.73
N GLN A 19 -5.82 2.58 11.38
CA GLN A 19 -6.36 2.96 10.08
C GLN A 19 -6.36 4.49 9.88
N SER A 20 -6.62 5.26 10.93
CA SER A 20 -6.65 6.73 10.87
C SER A 20 -5.29 7.36 10.51
N MET A 21 -4.19 6.64 10.76
CA MET A 21 -2.85 7.07 10.35
C MET A 21 -2.64 6.96 8.83
N LEU A 22 -3.40 6.11 8.14
CA LEU A 22 -3.31 5.88 6.70
C LEU A 22 -4.17 6.89 5.93
N ASN A 23 -3.94 8.19 6.15
CA ASN A 23 -4.70 9.29 5.55
C ASN A 23 -4.12 9.76 4.20
N ASP A 24 -4.72 10.78 3.60
CA ASP A 24 -4.34 11.32 2.27
C ASP A 24 -2.96 12.02 2.27
N TYR A 25 -2.47 12.48 3.42
CA TYR A 25 -1.21 13.20 3.56
C TYR A 25 -0.39 12.71 4.76
N PRO A 26 0.07 11.44 4.74
CA PRO A 26 0.77 10.79 5.86
C PRO A 26 2.10 11.46 6.21
N TYR A 27 2.65 12.30 5.33
CA TYR A 27 3.82 13.14 5.62
C TYR A 27 3.62 13.99 6.88
N TYR A 28 2.42 14.51 7.12
CA TYR A 28 2.12 15.37 8.27
C TYR A 28 1.87 14.60 9.57
N ASN A 29 1.88 13.26 9.54
CA ASN A 29 1.78 12.44 10.76
C ASN A 29 3.02 12.59 11.65
N ASP A 30 4.16 12.97 11.08
CA ASP A 30 5.36 13.27 11.85
C ASP A 30 5.25 14.68 12.48
N PRO A 31 5.33 14.80 13.81
CA PRO A 31 5.21 16.09 14.52
C PRO A 31 6.20 17.15 14.04
N SER A 32 7.34 16.75 13.47
CA SER A 32 8.38 17.64 12.95
C SER A 32 7.96 18.36 11.66
N TYR A 33 6.88 17.91 11.02
CA TYR A 33 6.43 18.38 9.72
C TYR A 33 4.95 18.80 9.69
N GLU A 34 4.20 18.58 10.78
CA GLU A 34 2.76 18.85 10.95
C GLU A 34 2.28 20.19 10.36
N LYS A 35 3.06 21.25 10.51
CA LYS A 35 2.65 22.61 10.11
C LYS A 35 3.02 23.00 8.68
N ARG A 36 4.07 22.40 8.11
CA ARG A 36 4.57 22.74 6.77
C ARG A 36 5.62 21.74 6.30
N GLU A 37 5.70 21.61 4.98
CA GLU A 37 6.85 21.01 4.30
C GLU A 37 8.13 21.84 4.55
N ARG A 38 9.29 21.18 4.59
CA ARG A 38 10.58 21.89 4.64
C ARG A 38 10.98 22.37 3.25
N ILE A 39 10.73 21.52 2.26
CA ILE A 39 10.92 21.81 0.85
C ILE A 39 9.56 21.67 0.17
N PRO A 40 9.11 22.66 -0.61
CA PRO A 40 7.86 22.56 -1.34
C PRO A 40 7.77 21.27 -2.17
N GLY A 41 6.68 20.53 -2.01
CA GLY A 41 6.38 19.28 -2.71
C GLY A 41 6.86 18.00 -2.02
N GLU A 42 7.46 18.06 -0.83
CA GLU A 42 7.84 16.87 -0.05
C GLU A 42 6.64 15.96 0.25
N ALA A 43 5.50 16.48 0.70
CA ALA A 43 4.35 15.66 1.00
C ALA A 43 3.86 14.91 -0.24
N ASN A 44 3.88 15.57 -1.40
CA ASN A 44 3.51 14.93 -2.67
C ASN A 44 4.53 13.86 -3.09
N ARG A 45 5.84 14.11 -2.97
CA ARG A 45 6.87 13.11 -3.26
C ARG A 45 6.75 11.89 -2.35
N TYR A 46 6.52 12.13 -1.06
CA TYR A 46 6.28 11.07 -0.09
C TYR A 46 5.02 10.25 -0.42
N ASN A 47 3.95 10.90 -0.88
CA ASN A 47 2.76 10.21 -1.35
C ASN A 47 3.03 9.35 -2.60
N GLU A 48 3.86 9.81 -3.53
CA GLU A 48 4.25 8.99 -4.69
C GLU A 48 5.10 7.78 -4.26
N TYR A 49 6.03 7.97 -3.32
CA TYR A 49 6.81 6.89 -2.72
C TYR A 49 5.90 5.85 -2.06
N LEU A 50 4.99 6.28 -1.18
CA LEU A 50 4.08 5.38 -0.48
C LEU A 50 3.14 4.67 -1.44
N ARG A 51 2.55 5.37 -2.42
CA ARG A 51 1.67 4.72 -3.41
C ARG A 51 2.39 3.61 -4.16
N HIS A 52 3.61 3.88 -4.61
CA HIS A 52 4.43 2.88 -5.29
C HIS A 52 4.66 1.65 -4.39
N GLU A 53 5.13 1.86 -3.16
CA GLU A 53 5.41 0.77 -2.23
C GLU A 53 4.14 0.04 -1.75
N THR A 54 3.01 0.73 -1.59
CA THR A 54 1.73 0.12 -1.25
C THR A 54 1.26 -0.82 -2.35
N ILE A 55 1.27 -0.41 -3.61
CA ILE A 55 0.85 -1.29 -4.71
C ILE A 55 1.86 -2.44 -4.88
N ARG A 56 3.16 -2.16 -4.77
CA ARG A 56 4.20 -3.19 -4.90
C ARG A 56 4.12 -4.24 -3.79
N VAL A 57 4.07 -3.82 -2.52
CA VAL A 57 4.17 -4.72 -1.37
C VAL A 57 2.79 -5.14 -0.88
N ALA A 58 1.95 -4.17 -0.51
CA ALA A 58 0.68 -4.45 0.13
C ALA A 58 -0.39 -4.99 -0.84
N VAL A 59 -0.18 -4.87 -2.16
CA VAL A 59 -1.07 -5.44 -3.18
C VAL A 59 -0.41 -6.60 -3.92
N CYS A 60 0.70 -6.39 -4.64
CA CYS A 60 1.32 -7.46 -5.43
C CYS A 60 1.94 -8.56 -4.55
N ASP A 61 2.84 -8.22 -3.61
CA ASP A 61 3.49 -9.24 -2.76
C ASP A 61 2.47 -9.96 -1.88
N GLN A 62 1.48 -9.26 -1.31
CA GLN A 62 0.38 -9.88 -0.55
C GLN A 62 -0.53 -10.75 -1.42
N GLY A 63 -0.80 -10.34 -2.67
CA GLY A 63 -1.56 -11.14 -3.62
C GLY A 63 -0.85 -12.44 -4.01
N GLU A 64 0.47 -12.39 -4.24
CA GLU A 64 1.28 -13.59 -4.45
C GLU A 64 1.29 -14.48 -3.18
N ALA A 65 1.48 -13.89 -2.00
CA ALA A 65 1.47 -14.62 -0.73
C ALA A 65 0.11 -15.30 -0.44
N ALA A 66 -1.00 -14.66 -0.82
CA ALA A 66 -2.33 -15.24 -0.67
C ALA A 66 -2.59 -16.44 -1.61
N LEU A 67 -1.94 -16.46 -2.78
CA LEU A 67 -1.97 -17.59 -3.71
C LEU A 67 -0.99 -18.71 -3.32
N ASP A 68 0.02 -18.40 -2.53
CA ASP A 68 1.02 -19.37 -2.08
C ASP A 68 0.50 -20.15 -0.86
N ALA A 69 0.22 -21.44 -1.08
CA ALA A 69 -0.22 -22.34 -0.02
C ALA A 69 0.79 -22.42 1.15
N THR A 70 2.08 -22.23 0.87
CA THR A 70 3.20 -22.33 1.82
C THR A 70 3.48 -21.04 2.59
N SER A 71 2.79 -19.94 2.26
CA SER A 71 2.94 -18.67 2.96
C SER A 71 2.48 -18.75 4.43
N ASP A 72 3.13 -17.99 5.32
CA ASP A 72 2.71 -17.85 6.72
C ASP A 72 1.38 -17.07 6.89
N LEU A 73 0.81 -16.54 5.81
CA LEU A 73 -0.46 -15.82 5.83
C LEU A 73 -1.62 -16.75 6.24
N PRO A 74 -2.39 -16.44 7.30
CA PRO A 74 -3.52 -17.26 7.72
C PRO A 74 -4.59 -17.42 6.64
N ALA A 75 -5.13 -18.64 6.49
CA ALA A 75 -6.10 -18.98 5.43
C ALA A 75 -7.32 -18.04 5.38
N LEU A 76 -7.84 -17.62 6.54
CA LEU A 76 -8.96 -16.68 6.63
C LEU A 76 -8.68 -15.34 5.93
N PHE A 77 -7.45 -14.85 5.99
CA PHE A 77 -7.07 -13.59 5.34
C PHE A 77 -6.77 -13.78 3.85
N ARG A 78 -6.31 -14.97 3.43
CA ARG A 78 -6.04 -15.26 2.02
C ARG A 78 -7.28 -15.03 1.16
N GLU A 79 -8.42 -15.61 1.54
CA GLU A 79 -9.68 -15.44 0.83
C GLU A 79 -10.08 -13.97 0.71
N LYS A 80 -10.03 -13.23 1.83
CA LYS A 80 -10.39 -11.80 1.84
C LYS A 80 -9.43 -10.93 1.03
N ILE A 81 -8.13 -11.25 1.01
CA ILE A 81 -7.16 -10.55 0.18
C ILE A 81 -7.45 -10.78 -1.30
N LEU A 82 -7.71 -12.03 -1.71
CA LEU A 82 -8.03 -12.36 -3.10
C LEU A 82 -9.34 -11.71 -3.56
N GLU A 83 -10.39 -11.76 -2.75
CA GLU A 83 -11.68 -11.08 -3.00
C GLU A 83 -11.47 -9.58 -3.23
N ARG A 84 -10.83 -8.88 -2.27
CA ARG A 84 -10.56 -7.44 -2.37
C ARG A 84 -9.63 -7.08 -3.53
N PHE A 85 -8.68 -7.96 -3.87
CA PHE A 85 -7.81 -7.75 -5.01
C PHE A 85 -8.61 -7.72 -6.32
N VAL A 86 -9.58 -8.64 -6.50
CA VAL A 86 -10.44 -8.65 -7.71
C VAL A 86 -11.31 -7.40 -7.76
N GLU A 87 -11.96 -7.04 -6.65
CA GLU A 87 -12.86 -5.88 -6.57
C GLU A 87 -12.15 -4.56 -6.91
N ALA A 88 -10.92 -4.38 -6.43
CA ALA A 88 -10.17 -3.14 -6.60
C ALA A 88 -9.18 -3.16 -7.79
N TYR A 89 -9.12 -4.23 -8.58
CA TYR A 89 -8.11 -4.43 -9.63
C TYR A 89 -8.00 -3.24 -10.59
N ASP A 90 -9.13 -2.75 -11.09
CA ASP A 90 -9.14 -1.67 -12.08
C ASP A 90 -8.60 -0.36 -11.47
N SER A 91 -8.83 -0.12 -10.18
CA SER A 91 -8.25 1.02 -9.46
C SER A 91 -6.73 0.93 -9.37
N TYR A 92 -6.18 -0.25 -9.05
CA TYR A 92 -4.75 -0.48 -9.03
C TYR A 92 -4.13 -0.29 -10.43
N GLU A 93 -4.75 -0.89 -11.46
CA GLU A 93 -4.23 -0.82 -12.82
C GLU A 93 -4.24 0.62 -13.36
N ASN A 94 -5.31 1.38 -13.13
CA ASN A 94 -5.39 2.79 -13.52
C ASN A 94 -4.36 3.64 -12.78
N SER A 95 -4.22 3.45 -11.46
CA SER A 95 -3.23 4.16 -10.64
C SER A 95 -1.80 3.95 -11.14
N VAL A 96 -1.47 2.73 -11.58
CA VAL A 96 -0.16 2.41 -12.15
C VAL A 96 0.00 2.99 -13.55
N LYS A 97 -1.01 2.85 -14.42
CA LYS A 97 -0.98 3.38 -15.80
C LYS A 97 -0.75 4.89 -15.85
N ASP A 98 -1.43 5.65 -14.98
CA ASP A 98 -1.32 7.11 -14.89
C ASP A 98 0.09 7.58 -14.50
N LYS A 99 0.89 6.67 -13.93
CA LYS A 99 2.21 6.96 -13.37
C LYS A 99 3.34 6.24 -14.11
N LEU A 100 3.07 5.55 -15.23
CA LEU A 100 4.09 4.87 -16.03
C LEU A 100 5.25 5.78 -16.44
N ARG A 101 4.97 7.06 -16.70
CA ARG A 101 5.97 8.09 -17.02
C ARG A 101 7.01 8.35 -15.91
N LEU A 102 6.73 7.92 -14.69
CA LEU A 102 7.64 8.03 -13.55
C LEU A 102 8.62 6.86 -13.48
N THR A 103 8.46 5.81 -14.30
CA THR A 103 9.35 4.65 -14.32
C THR A 103 10.80 5.06 -14.57
N GLY A 104 11.73 4.50 -13.80
CA GLY A 104 13.16 4.83 -13.84
C GLY A 104 13.55 6.08 -13.05
N GLN A 105 12.58 6.86 -12.53
CA GLN A 105 12.88 7.97 -11.61
C GLN A 105 13.16 7.45 -10.20
N THR A 106 13.98 8.17 -9.45
CA THR A 106 14.22 7.88 -8.04
C THR A 106 13.06 8.41 -7.19
N LEU A 107 12.39 7.51 -6.48
CA LEU A 107 11.46 7.86 -5.41
C LEU A 107 12.24 7.94 -4.10
N LYS A 108 12.09 9.07 -3.42
CA LYS A 108 12.77 9.34 -2.17
C LYS A 108 11.78 9.23 -1.00
N ASP A 109 12.19 8.49 0.03
CA ASP A 109 11.59 8.60 1.35
C ASP A 109 12.18 9.84 2.05
N ASP A 110 11.33 10.83 2.32
CA ASP A 110 11.74 12.09 2.94
C ASP A 110 12.08 11.95 4.45
N PHE A 111 11.77 10.81 5.08
CA PHE A 111 12.04 10.55 6.51
C PHE A 111 13.26 9.65 6.73
N THR A 112 13.50 8.68 5.84
CA THR A 112 14.64 7.78 5.97
C THR A 112 15.78 8.21 5.04
N PHE A 113 16.91 8.61 5.64
CA PHE A 113 18.13 9.01 4.92
C PHE A 113 18.75 7.91 4.03
N ARG A 114 18.14 6.73 3.92
CA ARG A 114 18.74 5.53 3.31
C ARG A 114 17.87 4.81 2.28
N LYS A 115 16.61 5.22 2.06
CA LYS A 115 15.70 4.46 1.20
C LYS A 115 15.26 5.28 0.00
N GLU A 116 16.18 5.41 -0.95
CA GLU A 116 15.84 5.75 -2.32
C GLU A 116 15.48 4.45 -3.04
N THR A 117 14.34 4.43 -3.72
CA THR A 117 13.95 3.29 -4.56
C THR A 117 13.71 3.76 -5.98
N GLU A 118 14.09 2.94 -6.94
CA GLU A 118 13.77 3.17 -8.33
C GLU A 118 12.27 2.93 -8.52
N CYS A 119 11.58 3.88 -9.14
CA CYS A 119 10.20 3.74 -9.53
C CYS A 119 10.06 2.68 -10.62
N ARG A 120 9.35 1.58 -10.35
CA ARG A 120 9.24 0.42 -11.24
C ARG A 120 7.78 0.11 -11.58
N TYR A 121 7.01 1.12 -12.00
CA TYR A 121 5.60 0.95 -12.37
C TYR A 121 5.38 -0.03 -13.53
N GLU A 122 6.30 -0.14 -14.49
CA GLU A 122 6.22 -1.16 -15.55
C GLU A 122 6.28 -2.61 -15.01
N VAL A 123 7.14 -2.85 -14.01
CA VAL A 123 7.25 -4.14 -13.34
C VAL A 123 5.98 -4.43 -12.54
N ILE A 124 5.50 -3.43 -11.78
CA ILE A 124 4.25 -3.55 -11.01
C ILE A 124 3.06 -3.85 -11.93
N LEU A 125 2.94 -3.16 -13.06
CA LEU A 125 1.87 -3.40 -14.05
C LEU A 125 1.93 -4.83 -14.60
N SER A 126 3.13 -5.31 -14.89
CA SER A 126 3.35 -6.67 -15.37
C SER A 126 2.97 -7.71 -14.31
N GLN A 127 3.29 -7.45 -13.04
CA GLN A 127 2.89 -8.30 -11.91
C GLN A 127 1.37 -8.32 -11.72
N LEU A 128 0.71 -7.16 -11.71
CA LEU A 128 -0.76 -7.06 -11.59
C LEU A 128 -1.46 -7.89 -12.68
N ARG A 129 -1.02 -7.73 -13.94
CA ARG A 129 -1.57 -8.48 -15.07
C ARG A 129 -1.36 -9.98 -14.95
N ARG A 130 -0.19 -10.40 -14.44
CA ARG A 130 0.10 -11.82 -14.18
C ARG A 130 -0.74 -12.39 -13.04
N LEU A 131 -1.00 -11.60 -12.00
CA LEU A 131 -1.78 -12.00 -10.83
C LEU A 131 -3.28 -12.11 -11.15
N ARG A 132 -3.83 -11.19 -11.95
CA ARG A 132 -5.27 -11.10 -12.24
C ARG A 132 -5.96 -12.44 -12.55
N PRO A 133 -5.51 -13.26 -13.53
CA PRO A 133 -6.18 -14.52 -13.84
C PRO A 133 -6.09 -15.52 -12.69
N ARG A 134 -4.91 -15.65 -12.06
CA ARG A 134 -4.66 -16.58 -10.94
C ARG A 134 -5.54 -16.26 -9.74
N VAL A 135 -5.66 -14.97 -9.41
CA VAL A 135 -6.50 -14.51 -8.30
C VAL A 135 -7.98 -14.76 -8.60
N LYS A 136 -8.45 -14.49 -9.83
CA LYS A 136 -9.84 -14.77 -10.22
C LYS A 136 -10.21 -16.25 -10.04
N GLU A 137 -9.36 -17.17 -10.50
CA GLU A 137 -9.56 -18.61 -10.35
C GLU A 137 -9.65 -19.06 -8.89
N ASN A 138 -8.86 -18.46 -8.00
CA ASN A 138 -8.78 -18.86 -6.58
C ASN A 138 -9.77 -18.11 -5.67
N SER A 139 -10.31 -16.96 -6.12
CA SER A 139 -11.27 -16.17 -5.36
C SER A 139 -12.68 -16.76 -5.32
N GLY A 140 -12.98 -17.78 -6.13
CA GLY A 140 -14.33 -18.35 -6.25
C GLY A 140 -15.38 -17.39 -6.83
N VAL A 141 -14.97 -16.19 -7.26
CA VAL A 141 -15.86 -15.17 -7.86
C VAL A 141 -16.07 -15.50 -9.33
N HIS A 142 -17.08 -16.33 -9.61
CA HIS A 142 -17.71 -16.40 -10.92
C HIS A 142 -18.76 -15.29 -11.00
N ILE A 143 -18.55 -14.30 -11.88
CA ILE A 143 -19.61 -13.40 -12.34
C ILE A 143 -20.31 -14.09 -13.52
#